data_AF-A0A747TLR4-F1
#
_entry.id   AF-A0A747TLR4-F1
#
_cell.length_a   1.000
_cell.length_b   1.000
_cell.length_c   1.000
_cell.angle_alpha   90.00
_cell.angle_beta   90.00
_cell.angle_gamma   90.00
#
_symmetry.space_group_name_H-M   'P 1'
#
loop_
_entity.id
_entity.type
_entity.pdbx_description
1 polymer ?
#
loop_
_entity_poly.entity_id
_entity_poly.type
_entity_poly.pdbx_seq_one_letter_code
_entity_poly.pdbx_strand_id
1 'polypeptide(L)'
;MYYHALKLSRLAMLTLAGVAVSASAIAADSAPTSQIGPTAEAYIVSHPDKVGEVVATYLAEHPEFLVAASETLHQRQQIAQQQAYVQLALQYRAELLSSSSPSVGPNEAKAAVVMFFDYQCSWCSKMAPVVENLIKANPDTRFIFK
;
A
#
# COMPACT_ATOMS: atom_id res chain seq x y z
N MET A 1 7.75 61.59 58.19
CA MET A 1 6.88 62.58 57.52
C MET A 1 5.64 61.83 57.04
N TYR A 2 4.68 61.53 57.92
CA TYR A 2 3.62 62.41 58.45
C TYR A 2 2.80 63.09 57.35
N TYR A 3 1.62 62.53 57.05
CA TYR A 3 0.35 63.20 56.73
C TYR A 3 -0.75 62.17 56.99
N HIS A 4 -1.29 62.08 58.21
CA HIS A 4 -2.53 62.71 58.70
C HIS A 4 -3.80 62.53 57.84
N ALA A 5 -4.61 61.54 58.26
CA ALA A 5 -6.06 61.53 58.49
C ALA A 5 -6.96 62.67 57.98
N LEU A 6 -8.15 62.32 57.47
CA LEU A 6 -9.44 62.99 57.70
C LEU A 6 -10.58 62.04 57.24
N LYS A 7 -11.24 61.29 58.13
CA LYS A 7 -12.51 61.55 58.83
C LYS A 7 -13.82 61.51 57.99
N LEU A 8 -14.62 60.51 58.37
CA LEU A 8 -16.06 60.51 58.71
C LEU A 8 -17.17 60.53 57.64
N SER A 9 -17.97 59.46 57.73
CA SER A 9 -19.43 59.49 57.95
C SER A 9 -20.33 59.67 56.72
N ARG A 10 -21.12 58.64 56.39
CA ARG A 10 -22.52 58.50 56.84
C ARG A 10 -23.12 57.18 56.33
N LEU A 11 -23.83 56.50 57.22
CA LEU A 11 -24.74 55.40 56.92
C LEU A 11 -25.79 55.83 55.88
N ALA A 12 -26.05 54.98 54.89
CA ALA A 12 -27.33 54.95 54.17
C ALA A 12 -27.58 53.53 53.65
N MET A 13 -28.36 52.76 54.42
CA MET A 13 -29.11 51.61 53.91
C MET A 13 -30.22 52.14 52.99
N LEU A 14 -30.29 51.68 51.74
CA LEU A 14 -31.51 51.77 50.92
C LEU A 14 -31.54 50.65 49.87
N THR A 15 -32.36 49.64 50.19
CA THR A 15 -33.24 48.83 49.34
C THR A 15 -32.81 48.49 47.90
N LEU A 16 -32.59 47.18 47.68
CA LEU A 16 -32.54 46.52 46.37
C LEU A 16 -33.80 46.78 45.54
N ALA A 17 -33.61 47.30 44.33
CA ALA A 17 -34.50 47.09 43.20
C ALA A 17 -33.63 46.75 41.98
N GLY A 18 -33.79 45.56 41.42
CA GLY A 18 -33.07 45.11 40.23
C GLY A 18 -33.93 44.13 39.44
N VAL A 19 -34.50 44.63 38.34
CA VAL A 19 -35.35 43.90 37.37
C VAL A 19 -34.47 43.28 36.27
N ALA A 20 -34.85 42.06 35.89
CA ALA A 20 -34.63 41.34 34.61
C ALA A 20 -33.20 41.02 34.15
N VAL A 21 -32.95 39.75 33.82
CA VAL A 21 -32.84 39.21 32.43
C VAL A 21 -33.01 37.69 32.52
N SER A 22 -34.10 37.15 31.98
CA SER A 22 -34.20 35.71 31.70
C SER A 22 -33.32 35.39 30.49
N ALA A 23 -32.07 35.04 30.75
CA ALA A 23 -31.17 34.50 29.74
C ALA A 23 -31.65 33.09 29.36
N SER A 24 -32.28 32.96 28.19
CA SER A 24 -32.48 31.65 27.56
C SER A 24 -31.10 31.07 27.27
N ALA A 25 -30.69 30.08 28.07
CA ALA A 25 -29.50 29.30 27.80
C ALA A 25 -29.70 28.58 26.45
N ILE A 26 -28.95 29.00 25.44
CA ILE A 26 -28.79 28.24 24.21
C ILE A 26 -27.99 27.01 24.63
N ALA A 27 -28.66 25.87 24.79
CA ALA A 27 -27.98 24.60 24.94
C ALA A 27 -27.23 24.35 23.62
N ALA A 28 -25.92 24.59 23.63
CA ALA A 28 -25.04 24.08 22.59
C ALA A 28 -25.11 22.56 22.70
N ASP A 29 -25.80 21.93 21.75
CA ASP A 29 -25.90 20.48 21.65
C ASP A 29 -24.50 19.93 21.35
N SER A 30 -23.77 19.56 22.40
CA SER A 30 -22.48 18.90 22.29
C SER A 30 -22.74 17.45 21.90
N ALA A 31 -23.00 17.20 20.62
CA ALA A 31 -23.02 15.85 20.08
C ALA A 31 -21.68 15.18 20.42
N PRO A 32 -21.66 14.00 21.08
CA PRO A 32 -20.41 13.37 21.48
C PRO A 32 -19.65 12.92 20.24
N THR A 33 -18.46 13.50 20.01
CA THR A 33 -17.53 13.17 18.91
C THR A 33 -17.15 11.68 18.84
N SER A 34 -17.46 10.92 19.89
CA SER A 34 -17.27 9.47 20.03
C SER A 34 -18.14 8.62 19.09
N GLN A 35 -19.23 9.15 18.53
CA GLN A 35 -20.18 8.35 17.72
C GLN A 35 -20.00 8.46 16.20
N ILE A 36 -19.09 9.31 15.70
CA ILE A 36 -18.92 9.55 14.26
C ILE A 36 -18.55 8.27 13.51
N GLY A 37 -17.64 7.45 14.07
CA GLY A 37 -17.20 6.19 13.46
C GLY A 37 -18.37 5.20 13.27
N PRO A 38 -19.04 4.77 14.36
CA PRO A 38 -20.17 3.84 14.28
C PRO A 38 -21.33 4.33 13.41
N THR A 39 -21.64 5.63 13.44
CA THR A 39 -22.71 6.21 12.63
C THR A 39 -22.34 6.25 11.15
N ALA A 40 -21.10 6.61 10.80
CA ALA A 40 -20.62 6.58 9.41
C ALA A 40 -20.63 5.15 8.84
N GLU A 41 -20.21 4.17 9.64
CA GLU A 41 -20.19 2.77 9.23
C GLU A 41 -21.61 2.22 9.02
N ALA A 42 -22.54 2.52 9.92
CA ALA A 42 -23.95 2.18 9.75
C ALA A 42 -24.57 2.83 8.49
N TYR A 43 -24.19 4.08 8.18
CA TYR A 43 -24.66 4.75 6.97
C TYR A 43 -24.12 4.10 5.69
N ILE A 44 -22.81 3.79 5.64
CA ILE A 44 -22.17 3.11 4.50
C ILE A 44 -22.83 1.77 4.22
N VAL A 45 -23.05 0.97 5.27
CA VAL A 45 -23.67 -0.37 5.15
C VAL A 45 -25.12 -0.29 4.69
N SER A 46 -25.87 0.72 5.15
CA SER A 46 -27.29 0.88 4.79
C SER A 46 -27.52 1.56 3.43
N HIS A 47 -26.50 2.16 2.81
CA HIS A 47 -26.61 2.89 1.54
C HIS A 47 -25.51 2.51 0.52
N PRO A 48 -25.40 1.22 0.13
CA PRO A 48 -24.33 0.76 -0.75
C PRO A 48 -24.33 1.45 -2.13
N ASP A 49 -25.50 1.73 -2.69
CA ASP A 49 -25.61 2.40 -4.00
C ASP A 49 -25.07 3.83 -3.96
N LYS A 50 -25.37 4.58 -2.89
CA LYS A 50 -24.93 5.97 -2.76
C LYS A 50 -23.42 6.05 -2.56
N VAL A 51 -22.87 5.12 -1.78
CA VAL A 51 -21.41 5.01 -1.59
C VAL A 51 -20.74 4.59 -2.90
N GLY A 52 -21.30 3.62 -3.62
CA GLY A 52 -20.80 3.16 -4.92
C GLY A 52 -20.74 4.30 -5.95
N GLU A 53 -21.79 5.12 -6.05
CA GLU A 53 -21.83 6.30 -6.92
C GLU A 53 -20.72 7.30 -6.58
N VAL A 54 -20.52 7.60 -5.29
CA VAL A 54 -19.48 8.53 -4.84
C VAL A 54 -18.08 7.98 -5.14
N VAL A 55 -17.82 6.71 -4.84
CA VAL A 55 -16.51 6.07 -5.11
C VAL A 55 -16.24 6.01 -6.62
N ALA A 56 -17.25 5.64 -7.42
CA ALA A 56 -17.11 5.58 -8.87
C ALA A 56 -16.81 6.96 -9.47
N THR A 57 -17.51 8.00 -9.01
CA THR A 57 -17.27 9.38 -9.43
C THR A 57 -15.86 9.82 -9.05
N TYR A 58 -15.43 9.57 -7.81
CA TYR A 58 -14.10 9.90 -7.35
C TYR A 58 -13.01 9.18 -8.16
N LEU A 59 -13.13 7.88 -8.41
CA LEU A 59 -12.16 7.13 -9.22
C LEU A 59 -12.14 7.60 -10.69
N ALA A 60 -13.27 8.08 -11.22
CA ALA A 60 -13.33 8.65 -12.56
C ALA A 60 -12.65 10.02 -12.64
N GLU A 61 -12.76 10.84 -11.59
CA GLU A 61 -12.06 12.12 -11.46
C GLU A 61 -10.56 11.95 -11.12
N HIS A 62 -10.20 10.79 -10.53
CA HIS A 62 -8.86 10.44 -10.07
C HIS A 62 -8.39 9.07 -10.60
N PRO A 63 -8.19 8.91 -11.92
CA PRO A 63 -7.86 7.63 -12.54
C PRO A 63 -6.49 7.05 -12.12
N GLU A 64 -5.60 7.85 -11.55
CA GLU A 64 -4.30 7.42 -11.03
C GLU A 64 -4.41 6.30 -9.98
N PHE A 65 -5.51 6.26 -9.23
CA PHE A 65 -5.74 5.19 -8.25
C PHE A 65 -6.01 3.83 -8.91
N LEU A 66 -6.60 3.82 -10.10
CA LEU A 66 -6.83 2.58 -10.86
C LEU A 66 -5.53 2.04 -11.46
N VAL A 67 -4.64 2.93 -11.90
CA VAL A 67 -3.29 2.57 -12.35
C VAL A 67 -2.49 2.00 -11.19
N ALA A 68 -2.43 2.71 -10.06
CA ALA A 68 -1.72 2.25 -8.87
C ALA A 68 -2.25 0.91 -8.34
N ALA A 69 -3.57 0.69 -8.37
CA ALA A 69 -4.17 -0.58 -8.01
C ALA A 69 -3.74 -1.71 -8.98
N SER A 70 -3.74 -1.43 -10.28
CA SER A 70 -3.31 -2.39 -11.31
C SER A 70 -1.84 -2.76 -11.18
N GLU A 71 -0.98 -1.77 -10.96
CA GLU A 71 0.46 -1.98 -10.72
C GLU A 71 0.71 -2.80 -9.46
N THR A 72 0.01 -2.47 -8.36
CA THR A 72 0.11 -3.23 -7.10
C THR A 72 -0.31 -4.68 -7.30
N LEU A 73 -1.41 -4.93 -8.01
CA LEU A 73 -1.85 -6.29 -8.34
C LEU A 73 -0.83 -7.02 -9.21
N HIS A 74 -0.29 -6.35 -10.23
CA HIS A 74 0.73 -6.92 -11.10
C HIS A 74 1.99 -7.31 -10.32
N GLN A 75 2.49 -6.43 -9.45
CA GLN A 75 3.64 -6.73 -8.59
C GLN A 75 3.38 -7.93 -7.68
N ARG A 76 2.20 -8.00 -7.04
CA ARG A 76 1.82 -9.14 -6.18
C ARG A 76 1.74 -10.44 -6.99
N GLN A 77 1.18 -10.39 -8.19
CA GLN A 77 1.12 -11.54 -9.10
C GLN A 77 2.51 -11.98 -9.54
N GLN A 78 3.41 -11.07 -9.90
CA GLN A 78 4.79 -11.39 -10.26
C GLN A 78 5.53 -12.10 -9.12
N ILE A 79 5.38 -11.63 -7.88
CA ILE A 79 5.99 -12.27 -6.69
C ILE A 79 5.42 -13.67 -6.48
N ALA A 80 4.10 -13.83 -6.55
CA ALA A 80 3.44 -15.13 -6.42
C ALA A 80 3.85 -16.10 -7.55
N GLN A 81 3.95 -15.61 -8.79
CA GLN A 81 4.42 -16.38 -9.93
C GLN A 81 5.88 -16.81 -9.77
N GLN A 82 6.75 -15.93 -9.27
CA GLN A 82 8.15 -16.26 -9.03
C GLN A 82 8.28 -17.40 -8.01
N GLN A 83 7.49 -17.35 -6.92
CA GLN A 83 7.45 -18.44 -5.94
C GLN A 83 6.94 -19.75 -6.57
N ALA A 84 5.91 -19.69 -7.40
CA ALA A 84 5.41 -20.85 -8.13
C ALA A 84 6.48 -21.45 -9.07
N TYR A 85 7.25 -20.62 -9.79
CA TYR A 85 8.33 -21.09 -10.65
C TYR A 85 9.44 -21.79 -9.89
N VAL A 86 9.80 -21.33 -8.68
CA VAL A 86 10.76 -22.04 -7.82
C VAL A 86 10.25 -23.43 -7.47
N GLN A 87 8.98 -23.56 -7.09
CA GLN A 87 8.39 -24.87 -6.77
C GLN A 87 8.36 -25.80 -7.98
N LEU A 88 7.99 -25.28 -9.16
CA LEU A 88 8.00 -26.03 -10.41
C LEU A 88 9.43 -26.46 -10.79
N ALA A 89 10.42 -25.59 -10.65
CA ALA A 89 11.82 -25.93 -10.93
C ALA A 89 12.34 -27.04 -10.01
N LEU A 90 11.93 -27.05 -8.73
CA LEU A 90 12.24 -28.14 -7.80
C LEU A 90 11.51 -29.44 -8.19
N GLN A 91 10.23 -29.34 -8.54
CA GLN A 91 9.42 -30.49 -8.96
C GLN A 91 9.98 -31.16 -10.23
N TYR A 92 10.40 -30.38 -11.22
CA TYR A 92 10.93 -30.86 -12.50
C TYR A 92 12.45 -30.91 -12.57
N ARG A 93 13.15 -30.84 -11.42
CA ARG A 93 14.61 -30.74 -11.36
C ARG A 93 15.32 -31.84 -12.15
N ALA A 94 14.85 -33.08 -12.05
CA ALA A 94 15.47 -34.21 -12.75
C ALA A 94 15.41 -34.05 -14.27
N GLU A 95 14.28 -33.60 -14.80
CA GLU A 95 14.09 -33.34 -16.22
C GLU A 95 14.93 -32.13 -16.69
N LEU A 96 14.92 -31.05 -15.90
CA LEU A 96 15.69 -29.84 -16.17
C LEU A 96 17.21 -30.12 -16.22
N LEU A 97 17.70 -31.06 -15.41
CA LEU A 97 19.13 -31.41 -15.31
C LEU A 97 19.53 -32.67 -16.11
N SER A 98 18.61 -33.23 -16.90
CA SER A 98 18.84 -34.47 -17.65
C SER A 98 20.09 -34.38 -18.53
N SER A 99 20.87 -35.47 -18.56
CA SER A 99 22.03 -35.63 -19.46
C SER A 99 21.64 -35.80 -20.93
N SER A 100 20.36 -36.01 -21.24
CA SER A 100 19.88 -36.08 -22.63
C SER A 100 19.82 -34.73 -23.34
N SER A 101 19.88 -33.62 -22.59
CA SER A 101 19.84 -32.26 -23.15
C SER A 101 21.25 -31.78 -23.50
N PRO A 102 21.42 -31.02 -24.60
CA PRO A 102 22.70 -30.39 -24.92
C PRO A 102 23.16 -29.51 -23.76
N SER A 103 24.44 -29.58 -23.42
CA SER A 103 25.01 -28.74 -22.36
C SER A 103 26.47 -28.39 -22.61
N VAL A 104 26.91 -27.29 -22.00
CA VAL A 104 28.28 -26.79 -22.02
C VAL A 104 28.74 -26.58 -20.57
N GLY A 105 30.01 -26.91 -20.28
CA GLY A 105 30.59 -26.81 -18.94
C GLY A 105 30.71 -28.16 -18.23
N PRO A 106 31.19 -28.17 -16.96
CA PRO A 106 31.46 -29.40 -16.23
C PRO A 106 30.19 -30.19 -15.89
N ASN A 107 30.20 -31.51 -16.07
CA ASN A 107 29.06 -32.37 -15.71
C ASN A 107 28.71 -32.31 -14.22
N GLU A 108 29.73 -32.21 -13.36
CA GLU A 108 29.64 -32.16 -11.90
C GLU A 108 29.70 -30.72 -11.34
N ALA A 109 29.28 -29.73 -12.14
CA ALA A 109 29.21 -28.34 -11.70
C ALA A 109 28.26 -28.19 -10.50
N LYS A 110 28.66 -27.36 -9.52
CA LYS A 110 27.82 -27.06 -8.34
C LYS A 110 26.61 -26.20 -8.67
N ALA A 111 26.67 -25.46 -9.79
CA ALA A 111 25.61 -24.61 -10.30
C ALA A 111 25.29 -24.97 -11.75
N ALA A 112 24.01 -24.89 -12.10
CA ALA A 112 23.54 -25.07 -13.47
C ALA A 112 22.58 -23.95 -13.87
N VAL A 113 22.69 -23.51 -15.12
CA VAL A 113 21.76 -22.58 -15.77
C VAL A 113 21.04 -23.34 -16.86
N VAL A 114 19.71 -23.41 -16.78
CA VAL A 114 18.87 -24.04 -17.81
C VAL A 114 18.25 -22.93 -18.66
N MET A 115 18.60 -22.89 -19.94
CA MET A 115 18.11 -21.89 -20.89
C MET A 115 17.10 -22.53 -21.84
N PHE A 116 15.85 -22.07 -21.75
CA PHE A 116 14.81 -22.36 -22.72
C PHE A 116 14.93 -21.40 -23.90
N PHE A 117 15.06 -21.93 -25.11
CA PHE A 117 15.21 -21.11 -26.31
C PHE A 117 14.54 -21.78 -27.51
N ASP A 118 14.31 -20.98 -28.55
CA ASP A 118 13.78 -21.46 -29.83
C ASP A 118 14.67 -20.90 -30.95
N TYR A 119 15.03 -21.74 -31.93
CA TYR A 119 15.80 -21.32 -33.10
C TYR A 119 15.07 -20.28 -33.96
N GLN A 120 13.73 -20.25 -33.92
CA GLN A 120 12.90 -19.27 -34.63
C GLN A 120 12.68 -17.97 -33.83
N CYS A 121 13.11 -17.93 -32.56
CA CYS A 121 13.01 -16.75 -31.73
C CYS A 121 14.10 -15.74 -32.11
N SER A 122 13.71 -14.67 -32.82
CA SER A 122 14.63 -13.61 -33.28
C SER A 122 15.39 -12.93 -32.13
N TRP A 123 14.77 -12.80 -30.96
CA TRP A 123 15.42 -12.27 -29.77
C TRP A 123 16.45 -13.24 -29.20
N CYS A 124 16.17 -14.54 -29.23
CA CYS A 124 17.08 -15.59 -28.78
C CYS A 124 18.34 -15.60 -29.65
N SER A 125 18.19 -15.45 -30.96
CA SER A 125 19.34 -15.27 -31.87
C SER A 125 20.16 -14.02 -31.55
N LYS A 126 19.52 -12.88 -31.26
CA LYS A 126 20.21 -11.64 -30.85
C LYS A 126 20.94 -11.78 -29.51
N MET A 127 20.41 -12.60 -28.60
CA MET A 127 20.98 -12.84 -27.27
C MET A 127 22.11 -13.87 -27.27
N ALA A 128 22.26 -14.68 -28.32
CA ALA A 128 23.27 -15.74 -28.37
C ALA A 128 24.69 -15.26 -28.04
N PRO A 129 25.20 -14.10 -28.55
CA PRO A 129 26.53 -13.61 -28.18
C PRO A 129 26.66 -13.25 -26.69
N VAL A 130 25.58 -12.78 -26.07
CA VAL A 130 25.56 -12.47 -24.62
C VAL A 130 25.64 -13.77 -23.81
N VAL A 131 24.87 -14.78 -24.21
CA VAL A 131 24.90 -16.11 -23.57
C VAL A 131 26.27 -16.75 -23.73
N GLU A 132 26.89 -16.67 -24.91
CA GLU A 132 28.25 -17.17 -25.12
C GLU A 132 29.28 -16.48 -24.20
N ASN A 133 29.17 -15.16 -24.03
CA ASN A 133 30.05 -14.43 -23.12
C ASN A 133 29.80 -14.82 -21.65
N LEU A 134 28.54 -15.05 -21.27
CA LEU A 134 28.18 -15.52 -19.94
C LEU A 134 28.78 -16.91 -19.66
N ILE A 135 28.73 -17.82 -20.64
CA ILE A 135 29.34 -19.15 -20.53
C ILE A 135 30.85 -19.03 -20.33
N LYS A 136 31.52 -18.21 -21.14
CA LYS A 136 32.98 -17.98 -21.03
C LYS A 136 33.38 -17.40 -19.69
N ALA A 137 32.55 -16.51 -19.12
CA ALA A 137 32.82 -15.87 -17.84
C ALA A 137 32.59 -16.79 -16.62
N ASN A 138 31.86 -17.90 -16.77
CA ASN A 138 31.48 -18.79 -15.67
C ASN A 138 31.88 -20.26 -15.96
N PRO A 139 33.18 -20.58 -15.98
CA PRO A 139 33.68 -21.90 -16.38
C PRO A 139 33.34 -23.04 -15.41
N ASP A 140 32.94 -22.72 -14.19
CA ASP A 140 32.52 -23.65 -13.14
C ASP A 140 31.00 -23.93 -13.14
N THR A 141 30.26 -23.34 -14.07
CA THR A 141 28.81 -23.48 -14.22
C THR A 141 28.46 -24.36 -15.42
N ARG A 142 27.46 -25.23 -15.26
CA ARG A 142 26.91 -26.04 -16.37
C ARG A 142 25.72 -25.32 -17.01
N PHE A 143 25.80 -25.05 -18.29
CA PHE A 143 24.72 -24.46 -19.08
C PHE A 143 24.00 -25.56 -19.84
N ILE A 144 22.70 -25.71 -19.63
CA ILE A 144 21.85 -26.75 -20.23
C ILE A 144 20.81 -26.07 -21.12
N PHE A 145 20.65 -26.57 -22.34
CA PHE A 145 19.82 -25.98 -23.37
C PHE A 145 18.54 -26.79 -23.56
N LYS A 146 17.39 -26.11 -23.47
CA LYS A 146 16.05 -26.67 -23.61
C LYS A 146 15.29 -26.01 -24.75
#